data_AF-A0A9P7DUT9-F1
#
_entry.id   AF-A0A9P7DUT9-F1
#
_cell.length_a   1.000
_cell.length_b   1.000
_cell.length_c   1.000
_cell.angle_alpha   90.00
_cell.angle_beta   90.00
_cell.angle_gamma   90.00
#
_symmetry.space_group_name_H-M   'P 1'
#
loop_
_entity.id
_entity.type
_entity.pdbx_description
1 polymer ?
#
loop_
_entity_poly.entity_id
_entity_poly.type
_entity_poly.pdbx_seq_one_letter_code
_entity_poly.pdbx_strand_id
1 'polypeptide(L)'
;MHNEEIVHHLYHAGFQTGNYADTILHVHQNTYRLHAIILSKSPLLAHLMSTSPQSGAQRVIYVQLEHDPEVTQEGFAIALGYLYSSVSLSLIRPDNARGVLAAGCLLGGMDELCGYAYDACRQSINVETINEWLEFIDTIPSSPDGSLTPELSLASVFGHFAQRLRDDVFHFLVVTLPNALEINSSESDLSQGHTSRDTLLRVFSLVPFDMFKSAVESRAFEIGSDQTRFKFAKDVIEMRKKGIARGHGAEETVVLAFGGGHPGGSAVHVTRKIRKRPLWKVNS
;
A
#
# COMPACT_ATOMS: atom_id res chain seq x y z
N MET A 1 21.82 9.87 -29.14
CA MET A 1 21.73 9.10 -30.40
C MET A 1 22.27 7.68 -30.24
N HIS A 2 23.58 7.41 -30.29
CA HIS A 2 24.05 6.01 -30.31
C HIS A 2 23.70 5.20 -29.04
N ASN A 3 23.77 5.81 -27.87
CA ASN A 3 23.37 5.15 -26.61
C ASN A 3 21.86 4.82 -26.59
N GLU A 4 21.01 5.68 -27.15
CA GLU A 4 19.56 5.48 -27.21
C GLU A 4 19.21 4.37 -28.20
N GLU A 5 19.87 4.33 -29.36
CA GLU A 5 19.74 3.26 -30.34
C GLU A 5 20.13 1.90 -29.76
N ILE A 6 21.23 1.84 -29.00
CA ILE A 6 21.67 0.62 -28.30
C ILE A 6 20.64 0.19 -27.28
N VAL A 7 20.19 1.09 -26.40
CA VAL A 7 19.19 0.80 -25.35
C VAL A 7 17.87 0.34 -25.97
N HIS A 8 17.41 1.01 -27.02
CA HIS A 8 16.22 0.62 -27.77
C HIS A 8 16.36 -0.77 -28.40
N HIS A 9 17.50 -1.05 -29.05
CA HIS A 9 17.77 -2.37 -29.60
C HIS A 9 17.84 -3.46 -28.52
N LEU A 10 18.49 -3.20 -27.39
CA LEU A 10 18.56 -4.12 -26.26
C LEU A 10 17.17 -4.42 -25.68
N TYR A 11 16.28 -3.43 -25.61
CA TYR A 11 14.91 -3.65 -25.18
C TYR A 11 14.12 -4.51 -26.17
N HIS A 12 14.13 -4.18 -27.46
CA HIS A 12 13.35 -4.92 -28.45
C HIS A 12 13.95 -6.30 -28.77
N ALA A 13 15.20 -6.36 -29.23
CA ALA A 13 15.83 -7.61 -29.60
C ALA A 13 16.18 -8.45 -28.36
N GLY A 14 16.75 -7.82 -27.33
CA GLY A 14 17.18 -8.53 -26.12
C GLY A 14 16.02 -8.95 -25.24
N PHE A 15 15.24 -7.99 -24.71
CA PHE A 15 14.19 -8.29 -23.74
C PHE A 15 12.92 -8.86 -24.36
N GLN A 16 12.35 -8.22 -25.38
CA GLN A 16 11.05 -8.66 -25.93
C GLN A 16 11.15 -9.97 -26.72
N THR A 17 12.23 -10.18 -27.48
CA THR A 17 12.39 -11.39 -28.31
C THR A 17 13.32 -12.45 -27.68
N GLY A 18 14.13 -12.10 -26.69
CA GLY A 18 15.06 -13.04 -26.04
C GLY A 18 16.25 -13.44 -26.91
N ASN A 19 16.60 -12.64 -27.93
CA ASN A 19 17.73 -12.92 -28.80
C ASN A 19 19.03 -12.88 -28.00
N TYR A 20 19.91 -13.86 -28.20
CA TYR A 20 21.22 -13.99 -27.53
C TYR A 20 21.16 -14.19 -26.00
N ALA A 21 20.00 -14.55 -25.47
CA ALA A 21 19.84 -14.84 -24.05
C ALA A 21 20.72 -16.01 -23.59
N ASP A 22 21.47 -15.78 -22.51
CA ASP A 22 22.34 -16.75 -21.83
C ASP A 22 21.73 -17.27 -20.50
N THR A 23 20.61 -16.68 -20.09
CA THR A 23 19.94 -16.94 -18.82
C THR A 23 18.44 -17.19 -19.03
N ILE A 24 17.90 -18.20 -18.35
CA ILE A 24 16.46 -18.47 -18.25
C ILE A 24 16.02 -18.15 -16.83
N LEU A 25 15.01 -17.28 -16.73
CA LEU A 25 14.40 -16.89 -15.46
C LEU A 25 12.97 -17.41 -15.39
N HIS A 26 12.69 -18.23 -14.38
CA HIS A 26 11.34 -18.70 -14.07
C HIS A 26 10.75 -17.87 -12.94
N VAL A 27 9.63 -17.21 -13.21
CA VAL A 27 8.88 -16.40 -12.24
C VAL A 27 7.38 -16.66 -12.45
N HIS A 28 6.66 -17.00 -11.37
CA HIS A 28 5.28 -17.49 -11.48
C HIS A 28 5.17 -18.67 -12.46
N GLN A 29 4.28 -18.56 -13.46
CA GLN A 29 4.10 -19.51 -14.54
C GLN A 29 4.85 -19.09 -15.82
N ASN A 30 5.65 -18.03 -15.75
CA ASN A 30 6.33 -17.45 -16.91
C ASN A 30 7.80 -17.82 -16.95
N THR A 31 8.31 -17.92 -18.17
CA THR A 31 9.70 -18.19 -18.44
C THR A 31 10.25 -17.08 -19.33
N TYR A 32 11.31 -16.43 -18.88
CA TYR A 32 11.95 -15.32 -19.58
C TYR A 32 13.34 -15.73 -20.05
N ARG A 33 13.66 -15.44 -21.32
CA ARG A 33 15.00 -15.61 -21.88
C ARG A 33 15.72 -14.27 -21.83
N LEU A 34 16.70 -14.14 -20.93
CA LEU A 34 17.32 -12.87 -20.53
C LEU A 34 18.85 -12.96 -20.55
N HIS A 35 19.50 -11.83 -20.27
CA HIS A 35 20.94 -11.64 -20.36
C HIS A 35 21.56 -11.40 -18.99
N ALA A 36 22.50 -12.26 -18.57
CA ALA A 36 23.13 -12.20 -17.26
C ALA A 36 23.72 -10.82 -16.94
N ILE A 37 24.37 -10.18 -17.93
CA ILE A 37 24.98 -8.85 -17.79
C ILE A 37 23.94 -7.74 -17.51
N ILE A 38 22.71 -7.90 -17.98
CA ILE A 38 21.63 -6.95 -17.71
C ILE A 38 20.99 -7.28 -16.36
N LEU A 39 20.77 -8.57 -16.08
CA LEU A 39 20.18 -9.01 -14.81
C LEU A 39 21.07 -8.69 -13.61
N SER A 40 22.39 -8.66 -13.76
CA SER A 40 23.31 -8.32 -12.67
C SER A 40 23.16 -6.89 -12.14
N LYS A 41 22.39 -6.03 -12.81
CA LYS A 41 21.99 -4.71 -12.27
C LYS A 41 21.05 -4.84 -11.07
N SER A 42 20.28 -5.92 -10.97
CA SER A 42 19.45 -6.23 -9.80
C SER A 42 20.28 -7.00 -8.76
N PRO A 43 20.42 -6.52 -7.52
CA PRO A 43 21.12 -7.23 -6.46
C PRO A 43 20.54 -8.62 -6.18
N LEU A 44 19.21 -8.76 -6.19
CA LEU A 44 18.53 -10.05 -6.00
C LEU A 44 18.91 -11.04 -7.10
N LEU A 45 18.78 -10.63 -8.37
CA LEU A 45 19.08 -11.51 -9.50
C LEU A 45 20.58 -11.83 -9.57
N ALA A 46 21.46 -10.87 -9.28
CA ALA A 46 22.90 -11.11 -9.18
C ALA A 46 23.23 -12.17 -8.12
N HIS A 47 22.58 -12.08 -6.95
CA HIS A 47 22.72 -13.07 -5.90
C HIS A 47 22.24 -14.45 -6.35
N LEU A 48 21.02 -14.55 -6.90
CA LEU A 48 20.45 -15.80 -7.40
C LEU A 48 21.32 -16.43 -8.49
N MET A 49 21.85 -15.64 -9.42
CA MET A 49 22.77 -16.13 -10.45
C MET A 49 24.07 -16.68 -9.86
N SER A 50 24.50 -16.20 -8.71
CA SER A 50 25.75 -16.62 -8.04
C SER A 50 25.56 -17.85 -7.15
N THR A 51 24.35 -18.06 -6.61
CA THR A 51 24.06 -19.13 -5.66
C THR A 51 23.26 -20.29 -6.26
N SER A 52 22.63 -20.10 -7.42
CA SER A 52 21.86 -21.16 -8.07
C SER A 52 22.78 -22.25 -8.65
N PRO A 53 22.50 -23.54 -8.40
CA PRO A 53 23.22 -24.64 -9.02
C PRO A 53 23.14 -24.56 -10.55
N GLN A 54 24.30 -24.56 -11.21
CA GLN A 54 24.35 -24.50 -12.68
C GLN A 54 24.36 -25.92 -13.24
N SER A 55 23.24 -26.34 -13.83
CA SER A 55 23.09 -27.67 -14.45
C SER A 55 23.07 -27.55 -15.98
N GLY A 56 24.19 -27.16 -16.59
CA GLY A 56 24.34 -27.11 -18.04
C GLY A 56 25.03 -25.86 -18.57
N ALA A 57 24.98 -25.67 -19.90
CA ALA A 57 25.59 -24.53 -20.59
C ALA A 57 24.77 -23.23 -20.46
N GLN A 58 23.48 -23.33 -20.11
CA GLN A 58 22.58 -22.19 -19.95
C GLN A 58 22.23 -22.02 -18.46
N ARG A 59 22.28 -20.78 -17.98
CA ARG A 59 21.97 -20.46 -16.58
C ARG A 59 20.46 -20.47 -16.37
N VAL A 60 19.97 -21.24 -15.40
CA VAL A 60 18.55 -21.27 -15.04
C VAL A 60 18.39 -20.78 -13.60
N ILE A 61 17.53 -19.80 -13.39
CA ILE A 61 17.23 -19.21 -12.08
C ILE A 61 15.73 -19.18 -11.83
N TYR A 62 15.34 -19.34 -10.57
CA TYR A 62 13.95 -19.35 -10.12
C TYR A 62 13.73 -18.24 -9.10
N VAL A 63 12.65 -17.48 -9.26
CA VAL A 63 12.20 -16.48 -8.28
C VAL A 63 10.88 -16.96 -7.69
N GLN A 64 10.90 -17.23 -6.38
CA GLN A 64 9.73 -17.64 -5.62
C GLN A 64 9.00 -16.38 -5.11
N LEU A 65 7.71 -16.26 -5.43
CA LEU A 65 6.88 -15.10 -5.07
C LEU A 65 5.62 -15.50 -4.26
N GLU A 66 5.58 -16.72 -3.73
CA GLU A 66 4.42 -17.27 -3.01
C GLU A 66 4.01 -16.43 -1.79
N HIS A 67 4.95 -15.69 -1.22
CA HIS A 67 4.74 -14.84 -0.04
C HIS A 67 4.53 -13.36 -0.38
N ASP A 68 4.61 -12.99 -1.66
CA ASP A 68 4.59 -11.59 -2.13
C ASP A 68 3.48 -11.38 -3.18
N PRO A 69 2.19 -11.44 -2.79
CA PRO A 69 1.06 -11.37 -3.72
C PRO A 69 0.97 -10.03 -4.47
N GLU A 70 1.59 -9.00 -3.92
CA GLU A 70 1.66 -7.66 -4.52
C GLU A 70 2.61 -7.62 -5.73
N VAL A 71 3.54 -8.58 -5.87
CA VAL A 71 4.43 -8.68 -7.02
C VAL A 71 3.68 -9.35 -8.18
N THR A 72 2.94 -8.55 -8.95
CA THR A 72 2.15 -9.08 -10.09
C THR A 72 3.04 -9.49 -11.27
N GLN A 73 2.52 -10.37 -12.13
CA GLN A 73 3.22 -10.76 -13.37
C GLN A 73 3.53 -9.55 -14.26
N GLU A 74 2.56 -8.64 -14.47
CA GLU A 74 2.75 -7.43 -15.28
C GLU A 74 3.79 -6.51 -14.64
N GLY A 75 3.68 -6.26 -13.33
CA GLY A 75 4.62 -5.42 -12.60
C GLY A 75 6.05 -5.95 -12.67
N PHE A 76 6.22 -7.26 -12.51
CA PHE A 76 7.51 -7.93 -12.63
C PHE A 76 8.10 -7.84 -14.05
N ALA A 77 7.27 -8.02 -15.08
CA ALA A 77 7.72 -7.88 -16.48
C ALA A 77 8.16 -6.45 -16.81
N ILE A 78 7.41 -5.44 -16.34
CA ILE A 78 7.78 -4.02 -16.52
C ILE A 78 9.12 -3.73 -15.84
N ALA A 79 9.30 -4.20 -14.61
CA ALA A 79 10.57 -4.05 -13.89
C ALA A 79 11.72 -4.75 -14.63
N LEU A 80 11.58 -6.01 -15.05
CA LEU A 80 12.61 -6.67 -15.86
C LEU A 80 12.96 -5.88 -17.13
N GLY A 81 11.95 -5.36 -17.84
CA GLY A 81 12.15 -4.53 -19.02
C GLY A 81 12.90 -3.23 -18.70
N TYR A 82 12.68 -2.65 -17.51
CA TYR A 82 13.38 -1.45 -17.05
C TYR A 82 14.89 -1.66 -16.90
N LEU A 83 15.35 -2.88 -16.56
CA LEU A 83 16.78 -3.19 -16.54
C LEU A 83 17.45 -3.00 -17.92
N TYR A 84 16.67 -3.16 -19.00
CA TYR A 84 17.11 -2.95 -20.37
C TYR A 84 16.93 -1.51 -20.82
N SER A 85 15.78 -0.88 -20.52
CA SER A 85 15.47 0.48 -20.97
C SER A 85 14.41 1.18 -20.11
N SER A 86 14.58 2.49 -19.93
CA SER A 86 13.58 3.36 -19.29
C SER A 86 12.27 3.50 -20.08
N VAL A 87 12.19 2.99 -21.32
CA VAL A 87 10.92 2.90 -22.08
C VAL A 87 9.83 2.16 -21.27
N SER A 88 10.21 1.22 -20.41
CA SER A 88 9.28 0.54 -19.49
C SER A 88 8.51 1.51 -18.57
N LEU A 89 9.02 2.70 -18.29
CA LEU A 89 8.30 3.70 -17.48
C LEU A 89 6.97 4.12 -18.12
N SER A 90 6.90 4.15 -19.45
CA SER A 90 5.68 4.48 -20.20
C SER A 90 4.57 3.42 -20.06
N LEU A 91 4.90 2.23 -19.54
CA LEU A 91 3.95 1.14 -19.31
C LEU A 91 3.30 1.22 -17.93
N ILE A 92 3.78 2.12 -17.06
CA ILE A 92 3.26 2.29 -15.70
C ILE A 92 1.96 3.08 -15.77
N ARG A 93 0.94 2.51 -15.16
CA ARG A 93 -0.41 3.06 -15.08
C ARG A 93 -0.92 2.95 -13.63
N PRO A 94 -1.91 3.75 -13.22
CA PRO A 94 -2.46 3.67 -11.86
C PRO A 94 -2.87 2.26 -11.42
N ASP A 95 -3.43 1.45 -12.32
CA ASP A 95 -3.89 0.07 -12.06
C ASP A 95 -2.76 -0.93 -11.81
N ASN A 96 -1.59 -0.74 -12.44
CA ASN A 96 -0.46 -1.68 -12.33
C ASN A 96 0.69 -1.14 -11.46
N ALA A 97 0.67 0.14 -11.09
CA ALA A 97 1.76 0.84 -10.42
C ALA A 97 2.19 0.17 -9.11
N ARG A 98 1.24 -0.33 -8.32
CA ARG A 98 1.53 -1.03 -7.06
C ARG A 98 2.36 -2.29 -7.28
N GLY A 99 2.02 -3.08 -8.31
CA GLY A 99 2.77 -4.28 -8.67
C GLY A 99 4.15 -3.98 -9.25
N VAL A 100 4.27 -2.89 -10.03
CA VAL A 100 5.57 -2.41 -10.52
C VAL A 100 6.47 -1.96 -9.36
N LEU A 101 5.91 -1.23 -8.40
CA LEU A 101 6.63 -0.77 -7.21
C LEU A 101 7.12 -1.95 -6.37
N ALA A 102 6.25 -2.93 -6.10
CA ALA A 102 6.61 -4.16 -5.40
C ALA A 102 7.75 -4.90 -6.12
N ALA A 103 7.63 -5.11 -7.44
CA ALA A 103 8.66 -5.77 -8.22
C ALA A 103 10.00 -5.00 -8.23
N GLY A 104 9.95 -3.67 -8.36
CA GLY A 104 11.14 -2.82 -8.34
C GLY A 104 11.87 -2.87 -6.98
N CYS A 105 11.12 -2.83 -5.88
CA CYS A 105 11.70 -2.97 -4.54
C CYS A 105 12.28 -4.38 -4.30
N LEU A 106 11.60 -5.44 -4.75
CA LEU A 106 12.09 -6.80 -4.65
C LEU A 106 13.40 -7.00 -5.43
N LEU A 107 13.43 -6.57 -6.70
CA LEU A 107 14.61 -6.74 -7.56
C LEU A 107 15.76 -5.85 -7.09
N GLY A 108 15.46 -4.65 -6.59
CA GLY A 108 16.43 -3.67 -6.11
C GLY A 108 17.24 -3.00 -7.23
N GLY A 109 17.92 -1.90 -6.89
CA GLY A 109 18.81 -1.18 -7.82
C GLY A 109 18.10 -0.33 -8.88
N MET A 110 16.83 0.03 -8.66
CA MET A 110 15.94 0.66 -9.65
C MET A 110 15.18 1.85 -9.04
N ASP A 111 15.88 2.74 -8.35
CA ASP A 111 15.25 3.80 -7.54
C ASP A 111 14.33 4.73 -8.35
N GLU A 112 14.70 5.04 -9.59
CA GLU A 112 13.86 5.86 -10.50
C GLU A 112 12.56 5.15 -10.89
N LEU A 113 12.60 3.84 -11.17
CA LEU A 113 11.41 3.04 -11.43
C LEU A 113 10.48 3.04 -10.21
N CYS A 114 11.04 2.80 -9.03
CA CYS A 114 10.29 2.79 -7.78
C CYS A 114 9.69 4.18 -7.48
N GLY A 115 10.44 5.25 -7.72
CA GLY A 115 9.95 6.63 -7.57
C GLY A 115 8.75 6.90 -8.48
N TYR A 116 8.86 6.57 -9.77
CA TYR A 116 7.79 6.79 -10.74
C TYR A 116 6.54 5.95 -10.41
N ALA A 117 6.73 4.67 -10.07
CA ALA A 117 5.63 3.79 -9.68
C ALA A 117 4.95 4.26 -8.38
N TYR A 118 5.73 4.73 -7.40
CA TYR A 118 5.19 5.32 -6.18
C TYR A 118 4.37 6.58 -6.45
N ASP A 119 4.85 7.48 -7.32
CA ASP A 119 4.10 8.69 -7.67
C ASP A 119 2.77 8.34 -8.38
N ALA A 120 2.78 7.34 -9.26
CA ALA A 120 1.56 6.83 -9.89
C ALA A 120 0.59 6.21 -8.87
N CYS A 121 1.10 5.44 -7.89
CA CYS A 121 0.31 4.96 -6.75
C CYS A 121 -0.33 6.12 -5.99
N ARG A 122 0.46 7.13 -5.61
CA ARG A 122 -0.02 8.30 -4.85
C ARG A 122 -1.12 9.05 -5.60
N GLN A 123 -0.96 9.26 -6.90
CA GLN A 123 -1.95 9.93 -7.74
C GLN A 123 -3.23 9.12 -7.93
N SER A 124 -3.16 7.80 -7.77
CA SER A 124 -4.34 6.92 -7.88
C SER A 124 -5.23 6.94 -6.65
N ILE A 125 -4.79 7.49 -5.51
CA ILE A 125 -5.57 7.53 -4.26
C ILE A 125 -6.70 8.56 -4.41
N ASN A 126 -7.94 8.08 -4.53
CA ASN A 126 -9.13 8.91 -4.68
C ASN A 126 -10.37 8.20 -4.09
N VAL A 127 -11.55 8.83 -4.19
CA VAL A 127 -12.81 8.32 -3.60
C VAL A 127 -13.21 6.95 -4.15
N GLU A 128 -12.89 6.66 -5.42
CA GLU A 128 -13.28 5.45 -6.13
C GLU A 128 -12.34 4.28 -5.77
N THR A 129 -11.05 4.57 -5.60
CA THR A 129 -10.00 3.56 -5.34
C THR A 129 -9.67 3.37 -3.87
N ILE A 130 -10.12 4.26 -2.96
CA ILE A 130 -9.74 4.25 -1.54
C ILE A 130 -10.00 2.90 -0.86
N ASN A 131 -11.03 2.17 -1.27
CA ASN A 131 -11.35 0.87 -0.67
C ASN A 131 -10.23 -0.16 -0.92
N GLU A 132 -9.66 -0.19 -2.13
CA GLU A 132 -8.53 -1.06 -2.47
C GLU A 132 -7.27 -0.68 -1.69
N TRP A 133 -7.06 0.63 -1.52
CA TRP A 133 -5.95 1.16 -0.72
C TRP A 133 -6.08 0.83 0.78
N LEU A 134 -7.31 0.84 1.32
CA LEU A 134 -7.57 0.45 2.70
C LEU A 134 -7.35 -1.05 2.92
N GLU A 135 -7.79 -1.90 1.98
CA GLU A 135 -7.52 -3.33 2.01
C GLU A 135 -6.02 -3.60 1.97
N PHE A 136 -5.29 -2.95 1.07
CA PHE A 136 -3.84 -3.04 0.99
C PHE A 136 -3.16 -2.67 2.30
N ILE A 137 -3.50 -1.54 2.92
CA ILE A 137 -2.84 -1.10 4.15
C ILE A 137 -3.14 -2.02 5.34
N ASP A 138 -4.29 -2.67 5.38
CA ASP A 138 -4.60 -3.66 6.42
C ASP A 138 -3.69 -4.90 6.33
N THR A 139 -3.14 -5.19 5.14
CA THR A 139 -2.13 -6.25 4.97
C THR A 139 -0.74 -5.84 5.46
N ILE A 140 -0.46 -4.55 5.62
CA ILE A 140 0.84 -4.05 6.08
C ILE A 140 0.90 -4.21 7.60
N PRO A 141 1.89 -4.96 8.15
CA PRO A 141 2.02 -5.12 9.59
C PRO A 141 2.11 -3.76 10.29
N SER A 142 1.14 -3.45 11.14
CA SER A 142 1.22 -2.29 12.03
C SER A 142 2.18 -2.64 13.16
N SER A 143 3.33 -1.97 13.23
CA SER A 143 4.25 -2.15 14.36
C SER A 143 3.54 -1.73 15.65
N PRO A 144 3.23 -2.63 16.60
CA PRO A 144 2.36 -2.29 17.73
C PRO A 144 3.09 -1.49 18.82
N ASP A 145 4.41 -1.54 18.86
CA ASP A 145 5.21 -0.98 19.94
C ASP A 145 6.47 -0.33 19.37
N GLY A 146 6.76 0.90 19.78
CA GLY A 146 7.99 1.65 19.47
C GLY A 146 9.28 1.03 20.03
N SER A 147 9.29 -0.29 20.26
CA SER A 147 10.46 -1.11 20.52
C SER A 147 11.24 -1.25 19.22
N LEU A 148 12.31 -0.45 19.08
CA LEU A 148 13.35 -0.63 18.07
C LEU A 148 14.12 -1.93 18.35
N THR A 149 13.52 -3.08 18.06
CA THR A 149 14.28 -4.32 17.85
C THR A 149 14.73 -4.33 16.39
N PRO A 150 16.04 -4.24 16.09
CA PRO A 150 16.57 -4.37 14.73
C PRO A 150 16.59 -5.85 14.29
N GLU A 151 15.53 -6.60 14.59
CA GLU A 151 15.30 -7.89 13.95
C GLU A 151 14.56 -7.60 12.66
N LEU A 152 15.37 -7.46 11.60
CA LEU A 152 15.02 -7.62 10.19
C LEU A 152 13.51 -7.60 10.00
N SER A 153 12.97 -6.40 9.95
CA SER A 153 11.62 -6.14 9.47
C SER A 153 11.38 -7.11 8.33
N LEU A 154 10.40 -8.01 8.49
CA LEU A 154 9.62 -8.53 7.36
C LEU A 154 8.89 -7.32 6.76
N ALA A 155 9.69 -6.34 6.31
CA ALA A 155 9.27 -5.16 5.64
C ALA A 155 8.64 -5.73 4.39
N SER A 156 7.31 -5.62 4.35
CA SER A 156 6.52 -5.54 3.13
C SER A 156 7.44 -5.26 1.94
N VAL A 157 7.34 -6.05 0.87
CA VAL A 157 8.19 -5.97 -0.33
C VAL A 157 8.51 -4.54 -0.80
N PHE A 158 7.62 -3.60 -0.50
CA PHE A 158 7.72 -2.16 -0.70
C PHE A 158 8.78 -1.40 0.13
N GLY A 159 9.43 -2.03 1.11
CA GLY A 159 10.42 -1.38 1.99
C GLY A 159 9.88 -0.11 2.64
N HIS A 160 10.58 1.01 2.48
CA HIS A 160 10.18 2.31 3.05
C HIS A 160 8.93 2.91 2.37
N PHE A 161 8.58 2.48 1.15
CA PHE A 161 7.39 2.97 0.46
C PHE A 161 6.10 2.48 1.12
N ALA A 162 6.11 1.34 1.84
CA ALA A 162 4.96 0.84 2.58
C ALA A 162 4.41 1.89 3.57
N GLN A 163 5.31 2.46 4.37
CA GLN A 163 4.94 3.50 5.33
C GLN A 163 4.51 4.79 4.63
N ARG A 164 5.19 5.19 3.56
CA ARG A 164 4.83 6.40 2.79
C ARG A 164 3.43 6.29 2.19
N LEU A 165 3.09 5.15 1.58
CA LEU A 165 1.74 4.90 1.04
C LEU A 165 0.68 4.91 2.14
N ARG A 166 1.00 4.36 3.33
CA ARG A 166 0.11 4.45 4.50
C ARG A 166 -0.13 5.90 4.92
N ASP A 167 0.93 6.71 4.94
CA ASP A 167 0.86 8.13 5.29
C ASP A 167 0.07 8.92 4.22
N ASP A 168 0.25 8.61 2.93
CA ASP A 168 -0.50 9.21 1.83
C ASP A 168 -2.00 8.90 1.90
N VAL A 169 -2.37 7.65 2.21
CA VAL A 169 -3.77 7.28 2.41
C VAL A 169 -4.35 7.95 3.66
N PHE A 170 -3.58 8.03 4.74
CA PHE A 170 -4.00 8.77 5.94
C PHE A 170 -4.24 10.25 5.63
N HIS A 171 -3.31 10.90 4.91
CA HIS A 171 -3.44 12.27 4.46
C HIS A 171 -4.66 12.46 3.54
N PHE A 172 -4.91 11.50 2.64
CA PHE A 172 -6.11 11.52 1.82
C PHE A 172 -7.37 11.51 2.67
N LEU A 173 -7.50 10.58 3.62
CA LEU A 173 -8.69 10.47 4.48
C LEU A 173 -8.94 11.70 5.35
N VAL A 174 -7.87 12.31 5.86
CA VAL A 174 -7.96 13.37 6.86
C VAL A 174 -8.05 14.76 6.24
N VAL A 175 -7.37 14.99 5.11
CA VAL A 175 -7.24 16.32 4.49
C VAL A 175 -7.91 16.34 3.12
N THR A 176 -7.52 15.44 2.22
CA THR A 176 -7.91 15.56 0.80
C THR A 176 -9.39 15.24 0.60
N LEU A 177 -9.89 14.17 1.22
CA LEU A 177 -11.26 13.69 1.08
C LEU A 177 -12.29 14.68 1.67
N PRO A 178 -12.14 15.21 2.90
CA PRO A 178 -13.07 16.22 3.41
C PRO A 178 -13.12 17.49 2.58
N ASN A 179 -11.96 17.93 2.05
CA ASN A 179 -11.87 19.10 1.18
C ASN A 179 -12.52 18.85 -0.18
N ALA A 180 -12.29 17.70 -0.79
CA ALA A 180 -12.91 17.30 -2.06
C ALA A 180 -14.43 17.13 -1.96
N LEU A 181 -14.93 16.75 -0.78
CA LEU A 181 -16.35 16.63 -0.48
C LEU A 181 -17.00 17.93 0.00
N GLU A 182 -16.22 19.03 0.09
CA GLU A 182 -16.69 20.36 0.45
C GLU A 182 -17.47 20.40 1.79
N ILE A 183 -17.01 19.62 2.77
CA ILE A 183 -17.76 19.37 4.02
C ILE A 183 -17.97 20.65 4.86
N ASN A 184 -17.09 21.64 4.70
CA ASN A 184 -17.16 22.92 5.42
C ASN A 184 -17.78 24.06 4.59
N SER A 185 -18.16 23.82 3.33
CA SER A 185 -18.72 24.83 2.44
C SER A 185 -20.10 25.25 2.93
N SER A 186 -20.22 26.51 3.36
CA SER A 186 -21.44 27.09 3.95
C SER A 186 -22.56 27.35 2.95
N GLU A 187 -22.31 27.16 1.65
CA GLU A 187 -23.21 27.54 0.54
C GLU A 187 -23.82 26.35 -0.23
N SER A 188 -23.64 25.10 0.23
CA SER A 188 -24.14 23.94 -0.51
C SER A 188 -25.65 23.72 -0.31
N ASP A 189 -26.36 23.55 -1.42
CA ASP A 189 -27.73 23.03 -1.49
C ASP A 189 -27.88 21.87 -0.49
N LEU A 190 -28.89 21.94 0.39
CA LEU A 190 -29.12 20.97 1.48
C LEU A 190 -29.07 19.50 1.01
N SER A 191 -29.44 19.23 -0.26
CA SER A 191 -29.36 17.90 -0.87
C SER A 191 -27.94 17.39 -1.12
N GLN A 192 -26.98 18.25 -1.49
CA GLN A 192 -25.60 17.85 -1.77
C GLN A 192 -24.80 17.58 -0.49
N GLY A 193 -25.02 18.38 0.56
CA GLY A 193 -24.35 18.20 1.86
C GLY A 193 -24.64 16.84 2.51
N HIS A 194 -25.85 16.29 2.29
CA HIS A 194 -26.20 14.93 2.72
C HIS A 194 -25.38 13.88 1.97
N THR A 195 -25.25 13.98 0.64
CA THR A 195 -24.50 13.01 -0.15
C THR A 195 -23.00 13.00 0.14
N SER A 196 -22.41 14.18 0.39
CA SER A 196 -20.99 14.31 0.77
C SER A 196 -20.72 13.66 2.14
N ARG A 197 -21.56 13.96 3.14
CA ARG A 197 -21.43 13.37 4.47
C ARG A 197 -21.65 11.86 4.45
N ASP A 198 -22.63 11.36 3.70
CA ASP A 198 -22.91 9.93 3.57
C ASP A 198 -21.74 9.18 2.89
N THR A 199 -21.08 9.81 1.92
CA THR A 199 -19.87 9.28 1.29
C THR A 199 -18.72 9.18 2.28
N LEU A 200 -18.47 10.24 3.07
CA LEU A 200 -17.45 10.23 4.12
C LEU A 200 -17.73 9.12 5.15
N LEU A 201 -18.98 8.98 5.60
CA LEU A 201 -19.40 7.94 6.53
C LEU A 201 -19.14 6.53 5.97
N ARG A 202 -19.46 6.32 4.69
CA ARG A 202 -19.24 5.03 4.02
C ARG A 202 -17.75 4.69 3.96
N VAL A 203 -16.90 5.62 3.53
CA VAL A 203 -15.44 5.40 3.46
C VAL A 203 -14.89 5.11 4.86
N PHE A 204 -15.20 5.95 5.84
CA PHE A 204 -14.71 5.78 7.21
C PHE A 204 -15.25 4.51 7.89
N SER A 205 -16.36 3.93 7.42
CA SER A 205 -16.84 2.63 7.93
C SER A 205 -15.94 1.45 7.56
N LEU A 206 -15.10 1.58 6.53
CA LEU A 206 -14.19 0.54 6.05
C LEU A 206 -12.74 0.70 6.55
N VAL A 207 -12.38 1.86 7.09
CA VAL A 207 -11.01 2.17 7.53
C VAL A 207 -10.56 1.24 8.68
N PRO A 208 -9.34 0.68 8.70
CA PRO A 208 -8.84 -0.08 9.85
C PRO A 208 -8.88 0.71 11.16
N PHE A 209 -9.11 0.04 12.30
CA PHE A 209 -9.35 0.71 13.58
C PHE A 209 -8.27 1.73 13.96
N ASP A 210 -6.99 1.37 13.86
CA ASP A 210 -5.89 2.24 14.31
C ASP A 210 -5.79 3.50 13.44
N MET A 211 -6.06 3.38 12.15
CA MET A 211 -6.12 4.50 11.22
C MET A 211 -7.36 5.36 11.47
N PHE A 212 -8.52 4.75 11.71
CA PHE A 212 -9.76 5.45 12.05
C PHE A 212 -9.61 6.26 13.35
N LYS A 213 -9.08 5.65 14.40
CA LYS A 213 -8.79 6.29 15.68
C LYS A 213 -7.88 7.50 15.45
N SER A 214 -6.76 7.29 14.76
CA SER A 214 -5.77 8.34 14.49
C SER A 214 -6.36 9.47 13.64
N ALA A 215 -7.23 9.17 12.68
CA ALA A 215 -7.87 10.15 11.82
C ALA A 215 -8.86 11.02 12.61
N VAL A 216 -9.76 10.40 13.39
CA VAL A 216 -10.74 11.13 14.21
C VAL A 216 -10.06 12.00 15.28
N GLU A 217 -8.96 11.52 15.86
CA GLU A 217 -8.23 12.25 16.90
C GLU A 217 -7.29 13.33 16.32
N SER A 218 -7.00 13.28 15.02
CA SER A 218 -6.11 14.21 14.33
C SER A 218 -6.70 15.61 14.22
N ARG A 219 -5.89 16.63 14.51
CA ARG A 219 -6.30 18.03 14.31
C ARG A 219 -6.54 18.38 12.85
N ALA A 220 -5.83 17.73 11.93
CA ALA A 220 -5.98 17.95 10.49
C ALA A 220 -7.34 17.49 9.95
N PHE A 221 -8.13 16.73 10.74
CA PHE A 221 -9.46 16.28 10.32
C PHE A 221 -10.53 17.36 10.52
N GLU A 222 -10.57 18.32 9.61
CA GLU A 222 -11.43 19.50 9.71
C GLU A 222 -12.84 19.21 9.16
N ILE A 223 -13.71 18.63 9.98
CA ILE A 223 -15.13 18.35 9.65
C ILE A 223 -16.12 19.15 10.52
N GLY A 224 -15.66 20.29 11.05
CA GLY A 224 -16.42 21.15 11.97
C GLY A 224 -16.01 21.03 13.44
N SER A 225 -16.94 21.34 14.35
CA SER A 225 -16.69 21.36 15.80
C SER A 225 -16.41 19.97 16.40
N ASP A 226 -15.80 19.92 17.59
CA ASP A 226 -15.60 18.65 18.32
C ASP A 226 -16.92 17.89 18.54
N GLN A 227 -18.04 18.59 18.69
CA GLN A 227 -19.37 17.97 18.78
C GLN A 227 -19.79 17.31 17.46
N THR A 228 -19.50 17.94 16.33
CA THR A 228 -19.78 17.41 14.98
C THR A 228 -18.91 16.20 14.69
N ARG A 229 -17.62 16.28 15.05
CA ARG A 229 -16.65 15.19 14.97
C ARG A 229 -17.03 14.01 15.86
N PHE A 230 -17.46 14.26 17.10
CA PHE A 230 -17.97 13.23 18.00
C PHE A 230 -19.20 12.52 17.40
N LYS A 231 -20.17 13.29 16.88
CA LYS A 231 -21.36 12.73 16.22
C LYS A 231 -20.96 11.89 15.01
N PHE A 232 -20.07 12.40 14.15
CA PHE A 232 -19.54 11.66 13.01
C PHE A 232 -18.90 10.33 13.42
N ALA A 233 -17.98 10.33 14.39
CA ALA A 233 -17.33 9.11 14.86
C ALA A 233 -18.34 8.11 15.44
N LYS A 234 -19.37 8.59 16.15
CA LYS A 234 -20.48 7.76 16.65
C LYS A 234 -21.26 7.12 15.50
N ASP A 235 -21.61 7.89 14.46
CA ASP A 235 -22.33 7.42 13.29
C ASP A 235 -21.52 6.34 12.52
N VAL A 236 -20.20 6.56 12.34
CA VAL A 236 -19.29 5.58 11.73
C VAL A 236 -19.24 4.28 12.53
N ILE A 237 -19.06 4.36 13.86
CA ILE A 237 -19.04 3.19 14.74
C ILE A 237 -20.37 2.43 14.66
N GLU A 238 -21.50 3.14 14.56
CA GLU A 238 -22.81 2.50 14.39
C GLU A 238 -22.91 1.76 13.05
N MET A 239 -22.42 2.35 11.95
CA MET A 239 -22.34 1.67 10.66
C MET A 239 -21.44 0.44 10.70
N ARG A 240 -20.28 0.53 11.36
CA ARG A 240 -19.36 -0.60 11.54
C ARG A 240 -20.01 -1.76 12.32
N LYS A 241 -20.85 -1.46 13.30
CA LYS A 241 -21.64 -2.47 14.05
C LYS A 241 -22.68 -3.19 13.18
N LYS A 242 -23.24 -2.49 12.19
CA LYS A 242 -24.25 -3.01 11.25
C LYS A 242 -23.62 -3.79 10.08
N GLY A 243 -22.36 -3.49 9.73
CA GLY A 243 -21.62 -4.10 8.62
C GLY A 243 -20.77 -5.34 8.96
N ILE A 244 -19.94 -5.76 8.00
CA ILE A 244 -19.09 -6.98 7.98
C ILE A 244 -18.08 -7.05 9.14
N ALA A 245 -17.83 -5.96 9.88
CA ALA A 245 -16.93 -5.90 11.03
C ALA A 245 -17.44 -6.59 12.32
N ARG A 246 -18.35 -7.57 12.22
CA ARG A 246 -18.66 -8.50 13.33
C ARG A 246 -17.49 -9.46 13.66
N GLY A 247 -16.45 -9.50 12.84
CA GLY A 247 -15.41 -10.54 12.87
C GLY A 247 -14.48 -10.58 14.08
N HIS A 248 -14.28 -9.49 14.82
CA HIS A 248 -13.19 -9.43 15.82
C HIS A 248 -13.63 -9.41 17.29
N GLY A 249 -14.93 -9.53 17.59
CA GLY A 249 -15.41 -9.56 18.98
C GLY A 249 -14.98 -8.34 19.81
N ALA A 250 -14.68 -7.22 19.16
CA ALA A 250 -14.20 -6.00 19.77
C ALA A 250 -15.30 -4.92 19.73
N GLU A 251 -15.48 -4.22 20.83
CA GLU A 251 -16.43 -3.10 20.94
C GLU A 251 -15.70 -1.78 20.77
N GLU A 252 -16.05 -1.04 19.72
CA GLU A 252 -15.58 0.33 19.51
C GLU A 252 -16.53 1.34 20.17
N THR A 253 -15.96 2.34 20.84
CA THR A 253 -16.69 3.44 21.49
C THR A 253 -15.96 4.76 21.24
N VAL A 254 -16.73 5.85 21.24
CA VAL A 254 -16.23 7.22 21.16
C VAL A 254 -16.56 7.96 22.45
N VAL A 255 -15.61 8.74 22.96
CA VAL A 255 -15.78 9.57 24.14
C VAL A 255 -15.38 11.02 23.83
N LEU A 256 -16.03 11.96 24.51
CA LEU A 256 -15.69 13.37 24.47
C LEU A 256 -15.04 13.73 25.81
N ALA A 257 -13.76 14.09 25.81
CA ALA A 257 -13.04 14.49 27.00
C ALA A 257 -13.37 15.95 27.34
N PHE A 258 -13.96 16.17 28.51
CA PHE A 258 -14.19 17.51 29.06
C PHE A 258 -13.08 17.84 30.05
N GLY A 259 -12.29 18.88 29.74
CA GLY A 259 -11.26 19.43 30.64
C GLY A 259 -9.91 18.69 30.55
N GLY A 260 -8.96 19.30 29.83
CA GLY A 260 -7.57 18.84 29.75
C GLY A 260 -7.25 18.07 28.48
N GLY A 261 -7.26 18.75 27.33
CA GLY A 261 -6.69 18.18 26.11
C GLY A 261 -5.20 17.92 26.28
N HIS A 262 -4.73 16.75 25.86
CA HIS A 262 -3.29 16.55 25.65
C HIS A 262 -2.80 17.63 24.66
N PRO A 263 -1.64 18.26 24.90
CA PRO A 263 -1.05 19.18 23.93
C PRO A 263 -0.79 18.42 22.62
N GLY A 264 -1.67 18.57 21.64
CA GLY A 264 -1.56 17.94 20.32
C GLY A 264 -2.82 17.22 19.79
N GLY A 265 -3.81 16.89 20.63
CA GLY A 265 -4.99 16.08 20.21
C GLY A 265 -6.31 16.85 20.07
N SER A 266 -7.34 16.20 19.50
CA SER A 266 -8.76 16.59 19.60
C SER A 266 -9.39 16.14 20.93
N ALA A 267 -10.48 16.79 21.36
CA ALA A 267 -11.25 16.38 22.53
C ALA A 267 -12.04 15.07 22.31
N VAL A 268 -12.15 14.60 21.07
CA VAL A 268 -12.82 13.35 20.70
C VAL A 268 -11.79 12.21 20.72
N HIS A 269 -12.06 11.15 21.47
CA HIS A 269 -11.21 9.95 21.52
C HIS A 269 -12.00 8.69 21.14
N VAL A 270 -11.34 7.79 20.41
CA VAL A 270 -11.93 6.50 20.01
C VAL A 270 -11.19 5.37 20.70
N THR A 271 -11.93 4.43 21.31
CA THR A 271 -11.37 3.29 22.02
C THR A 271 -11.98 1.98 21.52
N ARG A 272 -11.20 0.88 21.58
CA ARG A 272 -11.64 -0.47 21.23
C ARG A 272 -11.36 -1.42 22.37
N LYS A 273 -12.39 -2.11 22.85
CA LYS A 273 -12.28 -3.14 23.90
C LYS A 273 -12.45 -4.52 23.28
N ILE A 274 -11.39 -5.33 23.30
CA ILE A 274 -11.45 -6.74 22.89
C ILE A 274 -12.19 -7.52 23.97
N ARG A 275 -13.28 -8.21 23.63
CA ARG A 275 -13.95 -9.11 24.59
C ARG A 275 -13.04 -10.31 24.86
N LYS A 276 -12.52 -10.42 26.09
CA LYS A 276 -11.78 -11.61 26.53
C LYS A 276 -12.72 -12.82 26.54
N ARG A 277 -12.30 -13.94 25.94
CA ARG A 277 -13.03 -15.22 26.06
C ARG A 277 -13.03 -15.64 27.55
N PRO A 278 -14.16 -16.12 28.09
CA PRO A 278 -14.19 -16.59 29.48
C PRO A 278 -13.26 -17.80 29.62
N LEU A 279 -12.26 -17.71 30.50
CA LEU A 279 -11.48 -18.88 30.91
C LEU A 279 -12.41 -19.77 31.75
N TRP A 280 -12.66 -20.99 31.29
CA TRP A 280 -13.31 -22.02 32.07
C TRP A 280 -12.35 -22.46 33.19
N LYS A 281 -12.78 -22.31 34.45
CA LYS A 281 -12.09 -22.97 35.57
C LYS A 281 -12.48 -24.45 35.53
N VAL A 282 -11.48 -25.33 35.41
CA VAL A 282 -11.65 -26.73 35.79
C VAL A 282 -11.61 -26.78 37.31
N ASN A 283 -12.70 -27.23 37.93
CA ASN A 283 -12.64 -27.66 39.32
C ASN A 283 -12.07 -29.09 39.33
N SER A 284 -10.92 -29.26 39.97
CA SER A 284 -10.36 -30.56 40.35
C SER A 284 -11.18 -31.22 41.46
#